data_AF-A0A2E4RD67-F1
#
_entry.id   AF-A0A2E4RD67-F1
#
_cell.length_a   1.000
_cell.length_b   1.000
_cell.length_c   1.000
_cell.angle_alpha   90.00
_cell.angle_beta   90.00
_cell.angle_gamma   90.00
#
_symmetry.space_group_name_H-M   'P 1'
#
loop_
_entity.id
_entity.type
_entity.pdbx_description
1 polymer ?
#
loop_
_entity_poly.entity_id
_entity_poly.type
_entity_poly.pdbx_seq_one_letter_code
_entity_poly.pdbx_strand_id
1 'polypeptide(L)' 'MIENKKIKDGLKMILIAVTSAFLGPVLFVLGFGNNSITNLIHYILIGVGVLLMINAIVFGILAIKKILSGFFEKTNE' A
#
# COMPACT_ATOMS: atom_id res chain seq x y z
N MET A 1 22.92 -8.62 11.79
CA MET A 1 21.57 -8.64 12.40
C MET A 1 20.67 -7.48 11.96
N ILE A 2 21.22 -6.26 11.76
CA ILE A 2 20.46 -5.05 11.39
C ILE A 2 19.96 -5.07 9.92
N GLU A 3 20.75 -5.60 8.97
CA GLU A 3 20.38 -5.73 7.54
C GLU A 3 19.10 -6.57 7.34
N ASN A 4 19.06 -7.77 7.94
CA ASN A 4 17.89 -8.64 7.91
C ASN A 4 16.64 -7.97 8.52
N LYS A 5 16.82 -7.03 9.45
CA LYS A 5 15.70 -6.27 10.05
C LYS A 5 15.18 -5.21 9.07
N LYS A 6 16.05 -4.43 8.42
CA LYS A 6 15.65 -3.41 7.42
C LYS A 6 14.96 -4.05 6.21
N ILE A 7 15.52 -5.16 5.71
CA ILE A 7 14.94 -5.91 4.58
C ILE A 7 13.60 -6.54 4.96
N LYS A 8 13.50 -7.20 6.13
CA LYS A 8 12.24 -7.79 6.61
C LYS A 8 11.15 -6.75 6.85
N ASP A 9 11.49 -5.59 7.42
CA ASP A 9 10.54 -4.51 7.61
C ASP A 9 10.09 -3.91 6.28
N GLY A 10 11.00 -3.77 5.31
CA GLY A 10 10.66 -3.35 3.95
C GLY A 10 9.72 -4.34 3.25
N LEU A 11 9.98 -5.65 3.37
CA LEU A 11 9.09 -6.71 2.86
C LEU A 11 7.68 -6.66 3.47
N LYS A 12 7.56 -6.38 4.77
CA LYS A 12 6.25 -6.16 5.40
C LYS A 12 5.53 -4.94 4.81
N MET A 13 6.26 -3.87 4.53
CA MET A 13 5.69 -2.67 3.89
C MET A 13 5.27 -2.94 2.45
N ILE A 14 6.02 -3.77 1.69
CA ILE A 14 5.61 -4.25 0.37
C ILE A 14 4.28 -5.02 0.48
N LEU A 15 4.15 -5.94 1.43
CA LEU A 15 2.93 -6.73 1.58
C LEU A 15 1.70 -5.82 1.80
N ILE A 16 1.83 -4.80 2.64
CA ILE A 16 0.77 -3.80 2.87
C ILE A 16 0.48 -3.00 1.60
N ALA A 17 1.53 -2.56 0.89
CA ALA A 17 1.39 -1.81 -0.35
C ALA A 17 0.67 -2.63 -1.44
N VAL A 18 1.07 -3.88 -1.63
CA VAL A 18 0.46 -4.81 -2.60
C VAL A 18 -0.99 -5.07 -2.25
N THR A 19 -1.28 -5.38 -0.97
CA THR A 19 -2.66 -5.62 -0.53
C THR A 19 -3.53 -4.39 -0.80
N SER A 20 -3.02 -3.20 -0.47
CA SER A 20 -3.72 -1.93 -0.69
C SER A 20 -3.90 -1.61 -2.18
N ALA A 21 -2.93 -1.97 -3.03
CA ALA A 21 -2.98 -1.77 -4.49
C ALA A 21 -4.09 -2.60 -5.15
N PHE A 22 -4.41 -3.78 -4.60
CA PHE A 22 -5.52 -4.60 -5.09
C PHE A 22 -6.86 -4.23 -4.43
N LEU A 23 -6.87 -3.98 -3.11
CA LEU A 23 -8.10 -3.71 -2.37
C LEU A 23 -8.70 -2.34 -2.71
N GLY A 24 -7.86 -1.32 -2.93
CA GLY A 24 -8.28 0.05 -3.23
C GLY A 24 -9.15 0.17 -4.49
N PRO A 25 -8.69 -0.30 -5.66
CA PRO A 25 -9.49 -0.29 -6.89
C PRO A 25 -10.77 -1.10 -6.78
N VAL A 26 -10.74 -2.26 -6.09
CA VAL A 26 -11.93 -3.10 -5.88
C VAL A 26 -12.99 -2.35 -5.08
N LEU A 27 -12.61 -1.70 -3.97
CA LEU A 27 -13.53 -0.90 -3.16
C LEU A 27 -14.07 0.31 -3.92
N PHE A 28 -13.24 0.96 -4.73
CA PHE A 28 -13.66 2.07 -5.58
C PHE A 28 -14.71 1.64 -6.62
N VAL A 29 -14.46 0.54 -7.32
CA VAL A 29 -15.39 -0.01 -8.33
C VAL A 29 -16.67 -0.52 -7.69
N LEU A 30 -16.60 -1.18 -6.54
CA LEU A 30 -17.80 -1.61 -5.80
C LEU A 30 -18.64 -0.44 -5.30
N GLY A 31 -17.99 0.66 -4.91
CA GLY A 31 -18.67 1.91 -4.62
C GLY A 31 -19.44 2.42 -5.84
N PHE A 32 -18.78 2.56 -6.99
CA PHE A 32 -19.38 3.10 -8.22
C PHE A 32 -20.42 2.18 -8.89
N GLY A 33 -20.25 0.86 -8.82
CA GLY A 33 -21.04 -0.10 -9.60
C GLY A 33 -22.32 -0.59 -8.92
N ASN A 34 -22.56 -0.22 -7.65
CA ASN A 34 -23.66 -0.78 -6.88
C ASN A 34 -24.73 0.27 -6.52
N ASN A 35 -25.72 0.40 -7.40
CA ASN A 35 -26.83 1.35 -7.27
C ASN A 35 -27.83 0.99 -6.15
N SER A 36 -27.72 -0.21 -5.57
CA SER A 36 -28.58 -0.70 -4.49
C SER A 36 -28.11 -0.26 -3.10
N ILE A 37 -26.96 0.40 -3.01
CA ILE A 37 -26.35 0.84 -1.75
C ILE A 37 -26.75 2.29 -1.44
N THR A 38 -27.03 2.59 -0.17
CA THR A 38 -27.29 3.96 0.29
C THR A 38 -26.16 4.92 -0.08
N ASN A 39 -26.48 6.13 -0.54
CA ASN A 39 -25.51 7.17 -0.93
C ASN A 39 -24.37 7.38 0.08
N LEU A 40 -24.64 7.25 1.38
CA LEU A 40 -23.63 7.34 2.43
C LEU A 40 -22.53 6.27 2.29
N ILE A 41 -22.93 5.01 2.09
CA ILE A 41 -22.00 3.89 1.97
C ILE A 41 -21.23 3.98 0.64
N HIS A 42 -21.86 4.49 -0.42
CA HIS A 42 -21.20 4.78 -1.69
C HIS A 42 -20.01 5.73 -1.52
N TYR A 43 -20.21 6.88 -0.86
CA TYR A 43 -19.14 7.84 -0.60
C TYR A 43 -18.05 7.27 0.32
N ILE A 44 -18.42 6.46 1.31
CA ILE A 44 -17.46 5.79 2.20
C ILE A 44 -16.59 4.81 1.41
N LEU A 45 -17.18 3.95 0.56
CA LEU A 45 -16.44 2.96 -0.24
C LEU A 45 -15.46 3.63 -1.21
N ILE A 46 -15.90 4.69 -1.89
CA ILE A 46 -15.04 5.46 -2.79
C ILE A 46 -13.92 6.14 -2.00
N GLY A 47 -14.24 6.81 -0.90
CA GLY A 47 -13.26 7.49 -0.06
C GLY A 47 -12.20 6.54 0.49
N VAL A 48 -12.60 5.40 1.03
CA VAL A 48 -11.69 4.36 1.53
C VAL A 48 -10.86 3.77 0.39
N GLY A 49 -11.48 3.50 -0.78
CA GLY A 49 -10.77 3.00 -1.96
C GLY A 49 -9.66 3.93 -2.42
N VAL A 50 -9.95 5.24 -2.51
CA VAL A 50 -8.95 6.27 -2.87
C VAL A 50 -7.82 6.34 -1.84
N LEU A 51 -8.15 6.34 -0.55
CA LEU A 51 -7.14 6.35 0.52
C LEU A 51 -6.23 5.12 0.47
N LEU A 52 -6.77 3.93 0.19
CA LEU A 52 -5.99 2.71 0.03
C LEU A 52 -5.06 2.77 -1.19
N MET A 53 -5.53 3.34 -2.32
CA MET A 53 -4.68 3.54 -3.50
C MET A 53 -3.52 4.49 -3.21
N ILE A 54 -3.77 5.61 -2.52
CA ILE A 54 -2.72 6.54 -2.10
C ILE A 54 -1.72 5.85 -1.16
N ASN A 55 -2.23 5.12 -0.15
CA ASN A 55 -1.39 4.37 0.78
C ASN A 55 -0.53 3.33 0.05
N ALA A 56 -1.06 2.64 -0.95
CA ALA A 56 -0.30 1.67 -1.74
C ALA A 56 0.95 2.31 -2.39
N ILE A 57 0.79 3.50 -2.97
CA ILE A 57 1.90 4.24 -3.60
C ILE A 57 2.93 4.67 -2.56
N VAL A 58 2.46 5.29 -1.46
CA VAL A 58 3.35 5.80 -0.40
C VAL A 58 4.14 4.66 0.24
N PHE A 59 3.47 3.59 0.66
CA PHE A 59 4.13 2.43 1.25
C PHE A 59 5.01 1.69 0.25
N GLY A 60 4.63 1.61 -1.03
CA GLY A 60 5.45 1.02 -2.08
C GLY A 60 6.79 1.73 -2.22
N ILE A 61 6.78 3.06 -2.32
CA ILE A 61 8.01 3.87 -2.43
C ILE A 61 8.86 3.73 -1.16
N LEU A 62 8.26 3.84 0.02
CA LEU A 62 8.97 3.71 1.29
C LEU A 62 9.59 2.32 1.47
N ALA A 63 8.88 1.27 1.06
CA ALA A 63 9.35 -0.10 1.15
C ALA A 63 10.56 -0.33 0.24
N ILE A 64 10.49 0.11 -1.02
CA ILE A 64 11.60 0.03 -1.98
C ILE A 64 12.82 0.76 -1.43
N LYS A 65 12.65 2.01 -0.96
CA LYS A 65 13.74 2.79 -0.37
C LYS A 65 14.38 2.07 0.82
N LYS A 66 13.55 1.48 1.70
CA LYS A 66 14.03 0.77 2.90
C LYS A 66 14.77 -0.53 2.56
N ILE A 67 14.28 -1.28 1.58
CA ILE A 67 14.95 -2.49 1.08
C ILE A 67 16.29 -2.12 0.44
N LEU A 68 16.30 -1.15 -0.48
CA LEU A 68 17.52 -0.70 -1.14
C LEU A 68 18.56 -0.18 -0.13
N SER A 69 18.14 0.59 0.87
CA SER A 69 19.06 1.04 1.93
C SER A 69 19.68 -0.13 2.70
N GLY A 70 18.93 -1.22 2.92
CA GLY A 70 19.46 -2.41 3.58
C GLY A 70 20.45 -3.22 2.73
N PHE A 71 20.40 -3.11 1.41
CA PHE A 71 21.32 -3.78 0.48
C PHE A 71 22.56 -2.94 0.15
N PHE A 72 22.39 -1.63 -0.04
CA PHE A 72 23.45 -0.75 -0.57
C PHE A 72 24.20 0.05 0.50
N GLU A 73 23.76 0.07 1.77
CA GLU A 73 24.54 0.70 2.86
C GLU A 73 25.91 0.04 3.07
N LYS A 74 26.10 -1.20 2.63
CA LYS A 74 27.34 -1.96 2.79
C LYS A 74 28.36 -1.77 1.66
N THR A 75 27.98 -1.13 0.56
CA THR A 75 28.85 -0.98 -0.63
C THR A 75 29.77 0.24 -0.54
N ASN A 76 29.55 1.12 0.45
CA ASN A 76 30.29 2.37 0.63
C ASN A 76 31.25 2.36 1.85
N GLU A 77 31.54 1.19 2.43
CA GLU A 77 32.64 0.97 3.37
C GLU A 77 33.71 0.08 2.69
#